data_AF-A0A9W4ECR6-F1
#
_entry.id   AF-A0A9W4ECR6-F1
#
_cell.length_a   1.000
_cell.length_b   1.000
_cell.length_c   1.000
_cell.angle_alpha   90.00
_cell.angle_beta   90.00
_cell.angle_gamma   90.00
#
_symmetry.space_group_name_H-M   'P 1'
#
loop_
_entity.id
_entity.type
_entity.pdbx_description
1 polymer ?
#
loop_
_entity_poly.entity_id
_entity_poly.type
_entity_poly.pdbx_seq_one_letter_code
_entity_poly.pdbx_strand_id
1 'polypeptide(L)'
;MKPDSADEHGLNQITGYLLWHAEVEQARRQAAVFTSHLPWLTTGQREDVERVYIADRVAASRAMLEQIRDRAVALRGEYSRRYGSLKRRCVAAAAGCTAVVAGVAGVVVLISR
;
A
#
# COMPACT_ATOMS: atom_id res chain seq x y z
N MET A 1 15.52 -6.60 18.03
CA MET A 1 15.75 -6.62 16.57
C MET A 1 14.93 -7.78 16.02
N LYS A 2 13.83 -7.52 15.29
CA LYS A 2 12.89 -8.58 14.85
C LYS A 2 13.31 -9.03 13.43
N PRO A 3 13.81 -10.25 13.23
CA PRO A 3 14.42 -10.67 11.97
C PRO A 3 13.45 -10.67 10.78
N ASP A 4 12.15 -10.90 10.99
CA ASP A 4 11.13 -10.95 9.91
C ASP A 4 10.99 -9.65 9.10
N SER A 5 11.29 -8.49 9.69
CA SER A 5 11.05 -7.19 9.05
C SER A 5 12.00 -6.89 7.89
N ALA A 6 13.21 -7.46 7.88
CA ALA A 6 14.17 -7.29 6.80
C ALA A 6 13.78 -8.15 5.58
N ASP A 7 13.32 -9.38 5.83
CA ASP A 7 12.88 -10.32 4.80
C ASP A 7 11.59 -9.84 4.12
N GLU A 8 10.63 -9.33 4.90
CA GLU A 8 9.41 -8.71 4.38
C GLU A 8 9.72 -7.49 3.49
N HIS A 9 10.69 -6.66 3.89
CA HIS A 9 11.07 -5.49 3.10
C HIS A 9 11.76 -5.88 1.79
N GLY A 10 12.65 -6.87 1.82
CA GLY A 10 13.30 -7.42 0.62
C GLY A 10 12.31 -8.04 -0.35
N LEU A 11 11.37 -8.85 0.15
CA LEU A 11 10.30 -9.44 -0.65
C LEU A 11 9.44 -8.36 -1.30
N ASN A 12 9.03 -7.34 -0.55
CA ASN A 12 8.21 -6.26 -1.09
C ASN A 12 8.93 -5.46 -2.20
N GLN A 13 10.24 -5.24 -2.07
CA GLN A 13 11.03 -4.62 -3.14
C GLN A 13 11.08 -5.49 -4.40
N ILE A 14 11.34 -6.80 -4.26
CA ILE A 14 11.38 -7.73 -5.38
C ILE A 14 10.01 -7.83 -6.07
N THR A 15 8.93 -7.97 -5.30
CA THR A 15 7.58 -7.98 -5.85
C THR A 15 7.26 -6.69 -6.59
N GLY A 16 7.65 -5.53 -6.04
CA GLY A 16 7.50 -4.24 -6.71
C GLY A 16 8.25 -4.16 -8.03
N TYR A 17 9.49 -4.64 -8.06
CA TYR A 17 10.29 -4.72 -9.30
C TYR A 17 9.65 -5.64 -10.33
N LEU A 18 9.19 -6.83 -9.92
CA LEU A 18 8.55 -7.80 -10.82
C LEU A 18 7.24 -7.27 -11.40
N LEU A 19 6.42 -6.60 -10.57
CA LEU A 19 5.18 -5.98 -11.03
C LEU A 19 5.48 -4.87 -12.05
N TRP A 20 6.46 -4.02 -11.76
CA TRP A 20 6.87 -2.96 -12.69
C TRP A 20 7.41 -3.52 -14.01
N HIS A 21 8.24 -4.56 -13.94
CA HIS A 21 8.76 -5.24 -15.13
C HIS A 21 7.62 -5.84 -15.97
N ALA A 22 6.63 -6.47 -15.33
CA ALA A 22 5.45 -7.00 -16.01
C ALA A 22 4.63 -5.92 -16.72
N GLU A 23 4.47 -4.74 -16.11
CA GLU A 23 3.80 -3.58 -16.71
C GLU A 23 4.54 -3.06 -17.95
N VAL A 24 5.87 -2.94 -17.89
CA VAL A 24 6.68 -2.51 -19.05
C VAL A 24 6.58 -3.52 -20.20
N GLU A 25 6.67 -4.82 -19.89
CA GLU A 25 6.50 -5.88 -20.89
C GLU A 25 5.10 -5.90 -21.50
N GLN A 26 4.07 -5.60 -20.70
CA GLN A 26 2.72 -5.45 -21.20
C GLN A 26 2.60 -4.24 -22.14
N ALA A 27 3.19 -3.10 -21.81
CA ALA A 27 3.23 -1.93 -22.69
C ALA A 27 3.91 -2.24 -24.02
N ARG A 28 5.01 -3.00 -24.02
CA ARG A 28 5.70 -3.47 -25.23
C ARG A 28 4.80 -4.34 -26.10
N ARG A 29 4.12 -5.33 -25.51
CA ARG A 29 3.16 -6.18 -26.25
C ARG A 29 2.01 -5.37 -26.84
N GLN A 30 1.48 -4.43 -26.07
CA GLN A 30 0.41 -3.54 -26.54
C GLN A 30 0.88 -2.64 -27.69
N ALA A 31 2.10 -2.12 -27.63
CA ALA A 31 2.68 -1.32 -28.71
C ALA A 31 2.80 -2.13 -30.01
N ALA A 32 3.33 -3.36 -29.93
CA ALA A 32 3.45 -4.24 -31.09
C ALA A 32 2.09 -4.62 -31.71
N VAL A 33 1.09 -4.92 -30.87
CA VAL A 33 -0.28 -5.16 -31.33
C VAL A 33 -0.86 -3.90 -31.98
N PHE A 34 -0.70 -2.74 -31.35
CA PHE A 34 -1.19 -1.47 -31.86
C PHE A 34 -0.62 -1.15 -33.25
N THR A 35 0.71 -1.25 -33.42
CA THR A 35 1.32 -0.99 -34.73
C THR A 35 1.00 -2.07 -35.76
N SER A 36 0.69 -3.32 -35.35
CA SER A 36 0.25 -4.36 -36.29
C SER A 36 -1.01 -3.97 -37.06
N HIS A 37 -1.85 -3.10 -36.50
CA HIS A 37 -3.03 -2.54 -37.14
C HIS A 37 -2.73 -1.39 -38.13
N LEU A 38 -1.47 -0.97 -38.24
CA LEU A 38 -1.02 0.12 -39.10
C LEU A 38 -0.05 -0.42 -40.19
N PRO A 39 -0.55 -1.19 -41.17
CA PRO A 39 0.29 -1.88 -42.16
C PRO A 39 1.02 -0.93 -43.12
N TRP A 40 0.59 0.33 -43.22
CA TRP A 40 1.23 1.34 -44.07
C TRP A 40 2.50 1.94 -43.46
N LEU A 41 2.82 1.65 -42.20
CA LEU A 41 4.03 2.13 -41.55
C LEU A 41 5.24 1.32 -42.01
N THR A 42 6.30 2.04 -42.39
CA THR A 42 7.63 1.44 -42.55
C THR A 42 8.17 0.93 -41.22
N THR A 43 9.17 0.04 -41.24
CA THR A 43 9.79 -0.53 -40.03
C THR A 43 10.32 0.55 -39.10
N GLY A 44 11.01 1.58 -39.61
CA GLY A 44 11.52 2.68 -38.78
C GLY A 44 10.41 3.51 -38.14
N GLN A 45 9.34 3.82 -38.89
CA GLN A 45 8.19 4.53 -38.34
C GLN A 45 7.45 3.71 -37.28
N ARG A 46 7.37 2.39 -37.46
CA ARG A 46 6.79 1.46 -36.49
C ARG A 46 7.59 1.48 -35.18
N GLU A 47 8.91 1.34 -35.25
CA GLU A 47 9.78 1.37 -34.07
C GLU A 47 9.70 2.70 -33.32
N ASP A 48 9.62 3.82 -34.06
CA ASP A 48 9.45 5.16 -33.46
C ASP A 48 8.11 5.29 -32.73
N VAL A 49 7.02 4.83 -33.34
CA VAL A 49 5.68 4.84 -32.72
C VAL A 49 5.65 3.95 -31.49
N GLU A 50 6.21 2.73 -31.57
CA GLU A 50 6.27 1.81 -30.43
C GLU A 50 7.05 2.42 -29.26
N ARG A 51 8.20 3.03 -29.53
CA ARG A 51 9.01 3.69 -28.50
C ARG A 51 8.24 4.80 -27.78
N VAL A 52 7.56 5.67 -28.53
CA VAL A 52 6.76 6.76 -27.95
C VAL A 52 5.55 6.20 -27.18
N TYR A 53 4.85 5.23 -27.75
CA TYR A 53 3.72 4.57 -27.09
C TYR A 53 4.10 3.94 -25.76
N ILE A 54 5.21 3.18 -25.73
CA ILE A 54 5.70 2.54 -24.51
C ILE A 54 6.05 3.60 -23.47
N ALA A 55 6.76 4.65 -23.85
CA ALA A 55 7.14 5.72 -22.93
C ALA A 55 5.92 6.42 -22.30
N ASP A 56 4.92 6.76 -23.12
CA ASP A 56 3.68 7.38 -22.65
C ASP A 56 2.90 6.45 -21.73
N ARG A 57 2.75 5.17 -22.13
CA ARG A 57 1.99 4.18 -21.34
C ARG A 57 2.63 3.93 -19.99
N VAL A 58 3.96 3.82 -19.94
CA VAL A 58 4.73 3.63 -18.72
C VAL A 58 4.64 4.87 -17.82
N ALA A 59 4.71 6.07 -18.39
CA ALA A 59 4.54 7.32 -17.64
C ALA A 59 3.14 7.43 -17.02
N ALA A 60 2.10 7.10 -17.79
CA ALA A 60 0.72 7.10 -17.30
C ALA A 60 0.51 6.06 -16.18
N SER A 61 1.03 4.84 -16.32
CA SER A 61 0.95 3.82 -15.28
C SER A 61 1.67 4.25 -14.00
N ARG A 62 2.85 4.87 -14.11
CA ARG A 62 3.57 5.44 -12.95
C ARG A 62 2.73 6.50 -12.24
N ALA A 63 2.19 7.47 -12.98
CA ALA A 63 1.37 8.53 -12.40
C ALA A 63 0.14 7.97 -11.66
N MET A 64 -0.52 6.96 -12.24
CA MET A 64 -1.64 6.28 -11.60
C MET A 64 -1.23 5.57 -10.30
N LEU A 65 -0.10 4.86 -10.30
CA LEU A 65 0.42 4.21 -9.08
C LEU A 65 0.78 5.23 -8.00
N GLU A 66 1.37 6.37 -8.36
CA GLU A 66 1.67 7.45 -7.43
C GLU A 66 0.39 8.05 -6.81
N GLN A 67 -0.63 8.27 -7.62
CA GLN A 67 -1.93 8.74 -7.12
C GLN A 67 -2.60 7.73 -6.17
N ILE A 68 -2.57 6.44 -6.52
CA ILE A 68 -3.10 5.38 -5.66
C ILE A 68 -2.32 5.30 -4.35
N ARG A 69 -0.99 5.37 -4.40
CA ARG A 69 -0.12 5.42 -3.21
C ARG A 69 -0.53 6.59 -2.32
N ASP A 70 -0.62 7.79 -2.87
CA ASP A 70 -0.92 8.99 -2.09
C ASP A 70 -2.32 8.90 -1.46
N ARG A 71 -3.29 8.36 -2.20
CA ARG A 71 -4.65 8.14 -1.68
C ARG A 71 -4.67 7.07 -0.58
N ALA A 72 -3.92 5.97 -0.75
CA ALA A 72 -3.80 4.92 0.25
C ALA A 72 -3.13 5.42 1.54
N VAL A 73 -2.10 6.26 1.42
CA VAL A 73 -1.43 6.91 2.56
C VAL A 73 -2.41 7.86 3.27
N ALA A 74 -3.14 8.69 2.53
CA ALA A 74 -4.14 9.59 3.10
C ALA A 74 -5.22 8.81 3.87
N LEU A 75 -5.80 7.76 3.26
CA LEU A 75 -6.77 6.87 3.92
C LEU A 75 -6.17 6.24 5.17
N ARG A 76 -4.97 5.66 5.10
CA ARG A 76 -4.31 5.05 6.27
C ARG A 76 -4.11 6.07 7.39
N GLY A 77 -3.76 7.31 7.06
CA GLY A 77 -3.62 8.41 8.02
C GLY A 77 -4.95 8.84 8.66
N GLU A 78 -6.05 8.84 7.91
CA GLU A 78 -7.40 9.15 8.44
C GLU A 78 -7.91 8.04 9.36
N TYR A 79 -7.76 6.77 8.96
CA TYR A 79 -8.22 5.62 9.72
C TYR A 79 -7.38 5.35 10.97
N SER A 80 -6.05 5.48 10.89
CA SER A 80 -5.17 5.31 12.07
C SER A 80 -5.46 6.34 13.16
N ARG A 81 -5.78 7.58 12.80
CA ARG A 81 -6.19 8.62 13.76
C ARG A 81 -7.50 8.27 14.46
N ARG A 82 -8.52 7.84 13.70
CA ARG A 82 -9.82 7.43 14.28
C ARG A 82 -9.67 6.19 15.17
N TYR A 83 -8.96 5.17 14.70
CA TYR A 83 -8.73 3.95 15.46
C TYR A 83 -7.89 4.20 16.71
N GLY A 84 -6.87 5.06 16.63
CA GLY A 84 -6.06 5.44 17.78
C GLY A 84 -6.88 6.11 18.90
N SER A 85 -7.83 6.98 18.54
CA SER A 85 -8.76 7.60 19.50
C SER A 85 -9.66 6.56 20.16
N LEU A 86 -10.26 5.66 19.36
CA LEU A 86 -11.12 4.60 19.87
C LEU A 86 -10.36 3.62 20.78
N LYS A 87 -9.18 3.19 20.34
CA LYS A 87 -8.29 2.30 21.12
C LYS A 87 -7.91 2.93 22.45
N ARG A 88 -7.55 4.22 22.48
CA ARG A 88 -7.24 4.93 23.73
C ARG A 88 -8.44 4.97 24.67
N ARG A 89 -9.66 5.21 24.15
CA ARG A 89 -10.88 5.20 24.96
C ARG A 89 -11.18 3.80 25.52
N CYS A 90 -11.08 2.76 24.70
CA CYS A 90 -11.28 1.38 25.16
C CYS A 90 -10.26 0.97 26.22
N VAL A 91 -8.97 1.30 26.02
CA VAL A 91 -7.91 1.02 27.00
C VAL A 91 -8.14 1.79 28.29
N ALA A 92 -8.50 3.08 28.21
CA ALA A 92 -8.81 3.88 29.39
C ALA A 92 -10.03 3.36 30.16
N ALA A 93 -11.09 2.96 29.45
CA ALA A 93 -12.28 2.36 30.06
C ALA A 93 -11.95 1.02 30.73
N ALA A 94 -11.19 0.14 30.06
CA ALA A 94 -10.76 -1.13 30.63
C ALA A 94 -9.89 -0.93 31.88
N ALA A 95 -8.94 0.01 31.85
CA ALA A 95 -8.11 0.38 32.99
C ALA A 95 -8.93 0.98 34.15
N GLY A 96 -9.95 1.79 33.84
CA GLY A 96 -10.89 2.32 34.82
C GLY A 96 -11.68 1.20 35.51
N CYS A 97 -12.23 0.26 34.74
CA CYS A 97 -12.95 -0.89 35.28
C CYS A 97 -12.07 -1.76 36.18
N THR A 98 -10.83 -2.06 35.77
CA THR A 98 -9.91 -2.84 36.61
C THR A 98 -9.51 -2.08 37.88
N ALA A 99 -9.31 -0.77 37.82
CA ALA A 99 -9.02 0.05 39.00
C ALA A 99 -10.21 0.06 39.99
N VAL A 100 -11.45 0.16 39.49
CA VAL A 100 -12.65 0.09 40.34
C VAL A 100 -12.77 -1.28 41.01
N VAL A 101 -12.61 -2.37 40.25
CA VAL A 101 -12.68 -3.73 40.80
C VAL A 101 -11.60 -3.95 41.86
N ALA A 102 -10.37 -3.52 41.59
CA ALA A 102 -9.27 -3.61 42.57
C ALA A 102 -9.54 -2.77 43.82
N GLY A 103 -10.10 -1.56 43.67
CA GLY A 103 -10.48 -0.70 44.79
C GLY A 103 -11.57 -1.32 45.67
N VAL A 104 -12.63 -1.86 45.07
CA VAL A 104 -13.70 -2.56 45.81
C VAL A 104 -13.15 -3.77 46.56
N ALA A 105 -12.32 -4.59 45.90
CA ALA A 105 -11.68 -5.73 46.55
C ALA A 105 -10.81 -5.30 47.73
N GLY A 106 -10.04 -4.22 47.59
CA GLY A 106 -9.22 -3.66 48.68
C GLY A 106 -10.05 -3.19 49.88
N VAL A 107 -11.18 -2.51 49.63
CA VAL A 107 -12.11 -2.08 50.69
C VAL A 107 -12.73 -3.28 51.41
N VAL A 108 -13.18 -4.29 50.65
CA VAL A 108 -13.72 -5.53 51.24
C VAL A 108 -12.70 -6.21 52.13
N VAL A 109 -11.44 -6.32 51.68
CA VAL A 109 -10.35 -6.90 52.48
C VAL A 109 -10.12 -6.10 53.76
N LEU A 110 -10.12 -4.77 53.69
CA LEU A 110 -9.93 -3.90 54.85
C LEU A 110 -11.05 -4.04 55.89
N ILE A 111 -12.31 -4.14 55.46
CA ILE A 111 -13.46 -4.33 56.34
C ILE A 111 -13.48 -5.74 56.95
N SER A 112 -12.98 -6.73 56.21
CA SER A 112 -12.91 -8.13 56.67
C SER A 112 -11.77 -8.43 57.66
N ARG A 113 -10.94 -7.43 57.98
CA ARG A 113 -9.75 -7.57 58.81
C ARG A 113 -9.95 -6.92 60.17
#